data_AF-A0A2V8T2V7-F1
#
_entry.id   AF-A0A2V8T2V7-F1
#
_cell.length_a   1.000
_cell.length_b   1.000
_cell.length_c   1.000
_cell.angle_alpha   90.00
_cell.angle_beta   90.00
_cell.angle_gamma   90.00
#
_symmetry.space_group_name_H-M   'P 1'
#
loop_
_entity.id
_entity.type
_entity.pdbx_description
1 polymer ?
#
loop_
_entity_poly.entity_id
_entity_poly.type
_entity_poly.pdbx_seq_one_letter_code
_entity_poly.pdbx_strand_id
1 'polypeptide(L)'
;GFKPNGTACSDSNACTTNDTCQAGACVGGAPPTCDDGNVCTIDSCNPQTGCSHTNQPNGTTCDDGHSCTQGDSCQNGTCTGTNTCTTQIAPTGTTCSQFESGTAQDLTQALYTVKANKVNSVAPGVFFYYSQITAPSASFTITVPQSNNHSSTPWPPIALQNGQAILYDSSCNKSPAQGATSYDSATGTVTIQVNGATPGAAMVIGNKYDTTSVVGANGSGKPTVRYTYQTKVDGTVTASDFIDLVPKK
;
A
#
# COMPACT_ATOMS: atom_id res chain seq x y z
N GLY A 1 -28.39 28.17 44.93
CA GLY A 1 -29.74 28.04 44.33
C GLY A 1 -29.72 26.89 43.34
N PHE A 2 -30.79 26.10 43.28
CA PHE A 2 -30.91 24.98 42.34
C PHE A 2 -30.92 25.49 40.88
N LYS A 3 -30.22 24.80 39.98
CA LYS A 3 -30.20 25.13 38.55
C LYS A 3 -31.47 24.60 37.86
N PRO A 4 -32.04 25.30 36.86
CA PRO A 4 -33.19 24.80 36.09
C PRO A 4 -32.89 23.50 35.32
N ASN A 5 -33.91 22.68 35.09
CA ASN A 5 -33.79 21.49 34.26
C ASN A 5 -33.26 21.82 32.86
N GLY A 6 -32.39 20.96 32.31
CA GLY A 6 -31.77 21.15 31.00
C GLY A 6 -30.59 22.13 30.97
N THR A 7 -30.28 22.77 32.10
CA THR A 7 -29.07 23.62 32.20
C THR A 7 -27.82 22.74 32.17
N ALA A 8 -26.83 23.10 31.37
CA ALA A 8 -25.52 22.43 31.37
C ALA A 8 -24.89 22.45 32.77
N CYS A 9 -24.34 21.31 33.16
CA CYS A 9 -23.64 21.11 34.42
C CYS A 9 -22.50 20.10 34.23
N SER A 10 -21.82 19.70 35.30
CA SER A 10 -20.89 18.58 35.28
C SER A 10 -21.20 17.66 36.45
N ASP A 11 -21.32 16.37 36.19
CA ASP A 11 -21.50 15.33 37.21
C ASP A 11 -20.15 14.80 37.75
N SER A 12 -19.04 15.41 37.31
CA SER A 12 -17.64 15.01 37.60
C SER A 12 -17.27 13.61 37.12
N ASN A 13 -18.05 13.01 36.21
CA ASN A 13 -17.74 11.76 35.55
C ASN A 13 -17.18 12.05 34.14
N ALA A 14 -15.90 11.75 33.95
CA ALA A 14 -15.22 11.93 32.66
C ALA A 14 -15.77 11.00 31.56
N CYS A 15 -16.58 10.01 31.92
CA CYS A 15 -17.23 9.06 31.02
C CYS A 15 -18.67 9.43 30.70
N THR A 16 -19.06 10.68 30.93
CA THR A 16 -20.33 11.23 30.48
C THR A 16 -20.07 12.54 29.76
N THR A 17 -20.89 12.82 28.76
CA THR A 17 -20.80 14.03 27.96
C THR A 17 -22.16 14.70 27.92
N ASN A 18 -22.19 16.02 27.75
CA ASN A 18 -23.42 16.80 27.68
C ASN A 18 -24.31 16.66 28.93
N ASP A 19 -23.70 16.69 30.12
CA ASP A 19 -24.43 16.56 31.38
C ASP A 19 -25.42 17.70 31.56
N THR A 20 -26.61 17.36 32.06
CA THR A 20 -27.69 18.33 32.25
C THR A 20 -28.31 18.23 33.63
N CYS A 21 -28.75 19.36 34.16
CA CYS A 21 -29.45 19.37 35.43
C CYS A 21 -30.84 18.75 35.24
N GLN A 22 -31.19 17.79 36.09
CA GLN A 22 -32.52 17.20 36.18
C GLN A 22 -32.93 17.10 37.65
N ALA A 23 -34.07 17.70 37.98
CA ALA A 23 -34.62 17.73 39.35
C ALA A 23 -33.63 18.24 40.41
N GLY A 24 -32.77 19.20 40.03
CA GLY A 24 -31.79 19.80 40.94
C GLY A 24 -30.49 19.02 41.12
N ALA A 25 -30.32 17.87 40.46
CA ALA A 25 -29.06 17.12 40.37
C ALA A 25 -28.44 17.25 38.98
N CYS A 26 -27.12 17.13 38.86
CA CYS A 26 -26.49 16.97 37.54
C CYS A 26 -26.53 15.51 37.14
N VAL A 27 -27.04 15.22 35.94
CA VAL A 27 -27.14 13.86 35.39
C VAL A 27 -26.26 13.79 34.16
N GLY A 28 -25.32 12.84 34.16
CA GLY A 28 -24.43 12.58 33.05
C GLY A 28 -25.16 12.15 31.79
N GLY A 29 -24.70 12.65 30.64
CA GLY A 29 -25.24 12.22 29.35
C GLY A 29 -24.57 10.95 28.80
N ALA A 30 -24.55 10.79 27.47
CA ALA A 30 -23.98 9.61 26.83
C ALA A 30 -22.45 9.53 27.05
N PRO A 31 -21.88 8.32 27.15
CA PRO A 31 -20.43 8.15 27.27
C PRO A 31 -19.69 8.61 26.01
N PRO A 32 -18.44 9.10 26.15
CA PRO A 32 -17.60 9.42 25.01
C PRO A 32 -17.26 8.15 24.22
N THR A 33 -16.95 8.31 22.94
CA THR A 33 -16.37 7.24 22.13
C THR A 33 -14.90 7.08 22.52
N CYS A 34 -14.59 6.02 23.27
CA CYS A 34 -13.21 5.68 23.64
C CYS A 34 -12.54 4.71 22.67
N ASP A 35 -13.14 4.44 21.51
CA ASP A 35 -12.53 3.59 20.48
C ASP A 35 -11.40 4.38 19.78
N ASP A 36 -10.16 3.90 19.89
CA ASP A 36 -9.00 4.47 19.19
C ASP A 36 -8.76 3.85 17.81
N GLY A 37 -9.58 2.87 17.41
CA GLY A 37 -9.48 2.15 16.16
C GLY A 37 -8.35 1.12 16.09
N ASN A 38 -7.66 0.84 17.21
CA ASN A 38 -6.56 -0.10 17.25
C ASN A 38 -7.03 -1.47 17.76
N VAL A 39 -7.02 -2.48 16.88
CA VAL A 39 -7.39 -3.86 17.23
C VAL A 39 -6.54 -4.46 18.36
N CYS A 40 -5.36 -3.90 18.63
CA CYS A 40 -4.44 -4.35 19.67
C CYS A 40 -4.52 -3.57 20.98
N THR A 41 -5.55 -2.74 21.17
CA THR A 41 -5.87 -2.11 22.46
C THR A 41 -7.20 -2.64 22.99
N ILE A 42 -7.40 -2.43 24.29
CA ILE A 42 -8.68 -2.61 24.96
C ILE A 42 -9.09 -1.23 25.43
N ASP A 43 -10.20 -0.75 24.90
CA ASP A 43 -10.75 0.55 25.23
C ASP A 43 -11.60 0.48 26.49
N SER A 44 -11.40 1.45 27.36
CA SER A 44 -12.16 1.59 28.59
C SER A 44 -12.35 3.06 28.90
N CYS A 45 -13.37 3.36 29.70
CA CYS A 45 -13.55 4.70 30.24
C CYS A 45 -13.56 4.64 31.76
N ASN A 46 -12.64 5.38 32.37
CA ASN A 46 -12.58 5.55 33.82
C ASN A 46 -13.31 6.85 34.21
N PRO A 47 -14.30 6.82 35.12
CA PRO A 47 -15.06 8.01 35.51
C PRO A 47 -14.22 9.19 36.05
N GLN A 48 -13.01 8.95 36.53
CA GLN A 48 -12.12 9.99 37.04
C GLN A 48 -11.11 10.48 36.00
N THR A 49 -10.60 9.58 35.15
CA THR A 49 -9.48 9.89 34.24
C THR A 49 -9.88 9.95 32.76
N GLY A 50 -11.11 9.54 32.41
CA GLY A 50 -11.60 9.50 31.04
C GLY A 50 -11.20 8.23 30.28
N CYS A 51 -11.16 8.32 28.95
CA CYS A 51 -10.80 7.21 28.08
C CYS A 51 -9.37 6.72 28.35
N SER A 52 -9.20 5.41 28.31
CA SER A 52 -7.92 4.71 28.49
C SER A 52 -7.86 3.52 27.54
N HIS A 53 -6.71 3.34 26.91
CA HIS A 53 -6.43 2.28 25.95
C HIS A 53 -5.27 1.45 26.48
N THR A 54 -5.49 0.17 26.72
CA THR A 54 -4.45 -0.73 27.23
C THR A 54 -4.11 -1.79 26.20
N ASN A 55 -2.81 -1.99 25.94
CA ASN A 55 -2.36 -3.01 25.00
C ASN A 55 -2.92 -4.39 25.35
N GLN A 56 -3.41 -5.09 24.33
CA GLN A 56 -3.69 -6.51 24.44
C GLN A 56 -2.41 -7.29 24.70
N PRO A 57 -2.52 -8.51 25.29
CA PRO A 57 -1.36 -9.39 25.46
C PRO A 57 -0.60 -9.62 24.15
N ASN A 58 0.72 -9.71 24.24
CA ASN A 58 1.54 -10.05 23.08
C ASN A 58 1.16 -11.44 22.56
N GLY A 59 1.02 -11.57 21.25
CA GLY A 59 0.59 -12.80 20.59
C GLY A 59 -0.93 -12.95 20.43
N THR A 60 -1.75 -12.01 20.92
CA THR A 60 -3.18 -12.01 20.58
C THR A 60 -3.33 -11.84 19.08
N THR A 61 -4.12 -12.70 18.45
CA THR A 61 -4.40 -12.63 17.01
C THR A 61 -5.11 -11.33 16.67
N CYS A 62 -4.68 -10.71 15.58
CA CYS A 62 -5.27 -9.52 15.01
C CYS A 62 -5.18 -9.58 13.48
N ASP A 63 -5.66 -8.56 12.78
CA ASP A 63 -5.51 -8.37 11.34
C ASP A 63 -4.96 -6.97 11.14
N ASP A 64 -3.76 -6.85 10.55
CA ASP A 64 -3.15 -5.54 10.30
C ASP A 64 -3.69 -4.88 9.02
N GLY A 65 -4.56 -5.57 8.28
CA GLY A 65 -5.20 -5.11 7.06
C GLY A 65 -4.31 -5.19 5.82
N HIS A 66 -3.13 -5.81 5.89
CA HIS A 66 -2.23 -5.95 4.76
C HIS A 66 -2.22 -7.39 4.23
N SER A 67 -2.47 -7.55 2.94
CA SER A 67 -2.51 -8.87 2.30
C SER A 67 -1.15 -9.58 2.24
N CYS A 68 -0.06 -8.84 2.48
CA CYS A 68 1.30 -9.35 2.40
C CYS A 68 1.81 -9.98 3.71
N THR A 69 1.15 -9.71 4.82
CA THR A 69 1.51 -10.25 6.14
C THR A 69 0.72 -11.51 6.45
N GLN A 70 1.36 -12.44 7.17
CA GLN A 70 0.74 -13.66 7.68
C GLN A 70 1.09 -13.84 9.16
N GLY A 71 0.19 -14.47 9.90
CA GLY A 71 0.39 -14.76 11.32
C GLY A 71 0.31 -13.51 12.20
N ASP A 72 -0.52 -12.55 11.80
CA ASP A 72 -0.70 -11.26 12.46
C ASP A 72 -1.05 -11.43 13.94
N SER A 73 -0.27 -10.74 14.77
CA SER A 73 -0.46 -10.73 16.20
C SER A 73 -0.08 -9.40 16.82
N CYS A 74 -0.73 -9.07 17.92
CA CYS A 74 -0.44 -7.90 18.70
C CYS A 74 0.94 -8.02 19.32
N GLN A 75 1.77 -7.01 19.10
CA GLN A 75 3.08 -6.84 19.71
C GLN A 75 3.19 -5.42 20.23
N ASN A 76 3.23 -5.27 21.55
CA ASN A 76 3.31 -3.98 22.23
C ASN A 76 2.24 -2.96 21.76
N GLY A 77 1.01 -3.44 21.52
CA GLY A 77 -0.11 -2.59 21.10
C GLY A 77 -0.17 -2.29 19.60
N THR A 78 0.64 -2.94 18.77
CA THR A 78 0.56 -2.84 17.31
C THR A 78 0.28 -4.20 16.71
N CYS A 79 -0.62 -4.29 15.75
CA CYS A 79 -0.82 -5.51 14.98
C CYS A 79 0.30 -5.65 13.95
N THR A 80 1.04 -6.75 14.01
CA THR A 80 2.18 -7.00 13.12
C THR A 80 2.18 -8.45 12.66
N GLY A 81 2.47 -8.68 11.38
CA GLY A 81 2.68 -10.02 10.82
C GLY A 81 4.04 -10.22 10.16
N THR A 82 4.24 -11.42 9.61
CA THR A 82 5.43 -11.76 8.82
C THR A 82 5.15 -11.49 7.35
N ASN A 83 5.97 -10.64 6.71
CA ASN A 83 5.85 -10.39 5.28
C ASN A 83 6.19 -11.66 4.48
N THR A 84 5.29 -12.04 3.57
CA THR A 84 5.42 -13.21 2.69
C THR A 84 5.38 -12.85 1.20
N CYS A 85 5.15 -11.58 0.87
CA CYS A 85 5.13 -11.11 -0.51
C CYS A 85 6.55 -11.01 -1.08
N THR A 86 6.75 -11.60 -2.25
CA THR A 86 7.97 -11.39 -3.07
C THR A 86 7.74 -10.37 -4.18
N THR A 87 6.49 -9.95 -4.39
CA THR A 87 6.10 -8.86 -5.29
C THR A 87 4.93 -8.10 -4.72
N GLN A 88 4.79 -6.84 -5.12
CA GLN A 88 3.58 -6.07 -4.86
C GLN A 88 3.44 -4.92 -5.86
N ILE A 89 2.23 -4.68 -6.35
CA ILE A 89 1.87 -3.40 -6.97
C ILE A 89 1.24 -2.51 -5.93
N ALA A 90 1.85 -1.36 -5.67
CA ALA A 90 1.48 -0.50 -4.54
C ALA A 90 1.14 0.94 -4.99
N PRO A 91 0.28 1.66 -4.24
CA PRO A 91 -0.06 3.05 -4.52
C PRO A 91 1.13 4.00 -4.58
N THR A 92 0.89 5.19 -5.13
CA THR A 92 1.84 6.30 -5.10
C THR A 92 2.27 6.61 -3.66
N GLY A 93 3.57 6.78 -3.44
CA GLY A 93 4.12 7.17 -2.12
C GLY A 93 4.51 5.99 -1.24
N THR A 94 4.18 4.75 -1.64
CA THR A 94 4.71 3.55 -0.99
C THR A 94 6.24 3.55 -1.05
N THR A 95 6.87 3.19 0.07
CA THR A 95 8.33 3.11 0.19
C THR A 95 8.81 1.66 0.14
N CYS A 96 10.10 1.46 -0.16
CA CYS A 96 10.72 0.15 -0.06
C CYS A 96 10.52 -0.45 1.35
N SER A 97 10.67 0.35 2.41
CA SER A 97 10.56 -0.15 3.78
C SER A 97 9.16 -0.70 4.08
N GLN A 98 8.11 -0.05 3.57
CA GLN A 98 6.73 -0.54 3.72
C GLN A 98 6.50 -1.85 2.96
N PHE A 99 7.10 -1.99 1.77
CA PHE A 99 7.06 -3.25 1.04
C PHE A 99 7.82 -4.36 1.79
N GLU A 100 9.05 -4.10 2.25
CA GLU A 100 9.85 -5.08 3.00
C GLU A 100 9.20 -5.50 4.32
N SER A 101 8.53 -4.57 5.02
CA SER A 101 7.80 -4.88 6.25
C SER A 101 6.41 -5.50 6.02
N GLY A 102 5.95 -5.59 4.76
CA GLY A 102 4.62 -6.09 4.42
C GLY A 102 3.48 -5.13 4.75
N THR A 103 3.77 -3.90 5.19
CA THR A 103 2.78 -2.87 5.57
C THR A 103 2.39 -1.97 4.41
N ALA A 104 2.82 -2.29 3.19
CA ALA A 104 2.40 -1.60 1.98
C ALA A 104 0.99 -2.05 1.59
N GLN A 105 0.16 -1.09 1.20
CA GLN A 105 -1.18 -1.37 0.70
C GLN A 105 -1.12 -1.87 -0.74
N ASP A 106 -1.97 -2.84 -1.06
CA ASP A 106 -2.03 -3.42 -2.39
C ASP A 106 -2.89 -2.57 -3.34
N LEU A 107 -2.42 -2.38 -4.58
CA LEU A 107 -3.13 -1.68 -5.64
C LEU A 107 -3.47 -2.66 -6.76
N THR A 108 -4.62 -3.30 -6.61
CA THR A 108 -5.13 -4.30 -7.58
C THR A 108 -5.65 -3.70 -8.88
N GLN A 109 -6.07 -2.42 -8.86
CA GLN A 109 -6.67 -1.77 -10.03
C GLN A 109 -6.35 -0.28 -10.13
N ALA A 110 -6.29 0.21 -11.37
CA ALA A 110 -6.36 1.62 -11.70
C ALA A 110 -7.64 1.89 -12.49
N LEU A 111 -8.34 2.97 -12.16
CA LEU A 111 -9.60 3.34 -12.80
C LEU A 111 -9.36 4.33 -13.93
N TYR A 112 -9.97 4.11 -15.09
CA TYR A 112 -9.85 5.02 -16.23
C TYR A 112 -11.20 5.53 -16.75
N THR A 113 -11.19 6.68 -17.42
CA THR A 113 -12.38 7.24 -18.10
C THR A 113 -12.19 7.23 -19.62
N VAL A 114 -13.31 7.28 -20.36
CA VAL A 114 -13.30 7.31 -21.83
C VAL A 114 -14.00 8.56 -22.34
N LYS A 115 -13.36 9.27 -23.27
CA LYS A 115 -13.94 10.40 -24.02
C LYS A 115 -13.66 10.20 -25.50
N ALA A 116 -14.70 10.29 -26.34
CA ALA A 116 -14.58 10.06 -27.78
C ALA A 116 -13.86 8.75 -28.14
N ASN A 117 -14.23 7.64 -27.48
CA ASN A 117 -13.62 6.30 -27.63
C ASN A 117 -12.11 6.22 -27.31
N LYS A 118 -11.55 7.24 -26.65
CA LYS A 118 -10.17 7.25 -26.18
C LYS A 118 -10.11 7.26 -24.67
N VAL A 119 -9.10 6.59 -24.10
CA VAL A 119 -8.76 6.76 -22.68
C VAL A 119 -8.46 8.24 -22.44
N ASN A 120 -9.18 8.84 -21.50
CA ASN A 120 -9.14 10.27 -21.22
C ASN A 120 -8.39 10.60 -19.93
N SER A 121 -8.48 9.73 -18.92
CA SER A 121 -7.76 9.87 -17.65
C SER A 121 -7.60 8.50 -17.00
N VAL A 122 -6.58 8.34 -16.16
CA VAL A 122 -6.35 7.16 -15.32
C VAL A 122 -6.00 7.60 -13.90
N ALA A 123 -6.48 6.88 -12.89
CA ALA A 123 -6.18 7.11 -11.48
C ALA A 123 -5.96 5.78 -10.73
N PRO A 124 -4.93 5.65 -9.86
CA PRO A 124 -3.92 6.66 -9.58
C PRO A 124 -3.02 6.92 -10.80
N GLY A 125 -2.47 8.13 -10.90
CA GLY A 125 -1.61 8.53 -12.03
C GLY A 125 -0.26 7.81 -12.05
N VAL A 126 0.18 7.28 -10.90
CA VAL A 126 1.40 6.49 -10.78
C VAL A 126 1.23 5.37 -9.77
N PHE A 127 2.00 4.31 -9.91
CA PHE A 127 2.10 3.23 -8.93
C PHE A 127 3.52 2.69 -8.89
N PHE A 128 3.83 1.91 -7.87
CA PHE A 128 5.08 1.15 -7.78
C PHE A 128 4.83 -0.32 -8.07
N TYR A 129 5.74 -0.96 -8.79
CA TYR A 129 5.92 -2.40 -8.79
C TYR A 129 7.17 -2.70 -7.99
N TYR A 130 7.00 -3.39 -6.87
CA TYR A 130 8.08 -3.90 -6.05
C TYR A 130 8.27 -5.40 -6.30
N SER A 131 9.52 -5.84 -6.27
CA SER A 131 9.85 -7.26 -6.26
C SER A 131 11.14 -7.55 -5.52
N GLN A 132 11.19 -8.68 -4.83
CA GLN A 132 12.39 -9.19 -4.17
C GLN A 132 13.10 -10.19 -5.08
N ILE A 133 14.43 -10.16 -5.05
CA ILE A 133 15.28 -11.19 -5.64
C ILE A 133 16.41 -11.56 -4.68
N THR A 134 17.01 -12.72 -4.92
CA THR A 134 18.29 -13.10 -4.34
C THR A 134 19.36 -12.99 -5.42
N ALA A 135 20.45 -12.26 -5.15
CA ALA A 135 21.54 -12.11 -6.09
C ALA A 135 22.16 -13.49 -6.44
N PRO A 136 22.09 -13.96 -7.70
CA PRO A 136 22.62 -15.27 -8.07
C PRO A 136 24.16 -15.28 -8.14
N SER A 137 24.75 -14.12 -8.38
CA SER A 137 26.17 -13.91 -8.60
C SER A 137 26.52 -12.43 -8.29
N ALA A 138 27.79 -12.07 -8.44
CA ALA A 138 28.21 -10.68 -8.27
C ALA A 138 27.77 -9.76 -9.42
N SER A 139 27.54 -10.31 -10.62
CA SER A 139 27.11 -9.56 -11.79
C SER A 139 26.06 -10.34 -12.57
N PHE A 140 24.93 -9.70 -12.79
CA PHE A 140 23.77 -10.28 -13.48
C PHE A 140 22.89 -9.17 -14.05
N THR A 141 21.94 -9.54 -14.90
CA THR A 141 20.96 -8.62 -15.46
C THR A 141 19.58 -8.87 -14.87
N ILE A 142 18.96 -7.79 -14.40
CA ILE A 142 17.54 -7.78 -14.08
C ILE A 142 16.79 -7.18 -15.26
N THR A 143 15.71 -7.83 -15.69
CA THR A 143 14.72 -7.23 -16.60
C THR A 143 13.33 -7.29 -16.00
N VAL A 144 12.53 -6.27 -16.27
CA VAL A 144 11.11 -6.22 -15.91
C VAL A 144 10.30 -5.89 -17.17
N PRO A 145 10.06 -6.87 -18.05
CA PRO A 145 9.12 -6.72 -19.15
C PRO A 145 7.68 -6.58 -18.65
N GLN A 146 6.85 -5.99 -19.50
CA GLN A 146 5.41 -5.93 -19.30
C GLN A 146 4.65 -6.50 -20.50
N SER A 147 3.44 -6.98 -20.24
CA SER A 147 2.51 -7.41 -21.28
C SER A 147 1.09 -6.98 -20.91
N ASN A 148 0.20 -6.89 -21.90
CA ASN A 148 -1.22 -6.70 -21.66
C ASN A 148 -2.10 -7.63 -22.49
N ASN A 149 -3.31 -7.89 -22.01
CA ASN A 149 -4.25 -8.84 -22.62
C ASN A 149 -5.14 -8.22 -23.73
N HIS A 150 -4.90 -6.97 -24.15
CA HIS A 150 -5.73 -6.28 -25.13
C HIS A 150 -5.27 -6.54 -26.58
N SER A 151 -5.36 -7.79 -27.00
CA SER A 151 -4.69 -8.34 -28.20
C SER A 151 -5.15 -7.78 -29.56
N SER A 152 -6.36 -7.23 -29.69
CA SER A 152 -6.87 -6.71 -30.97
C SER A 152 -6.32 -5.34 -31.36
N THR A 153 -5.99 -4.52 -30.36
CA THR A 153 -5.29 -3.23 -30.50
C THR A 153 -4.51 -2.99 -29.22
N PRO A 154 -3.28 -3.53 -29.09
CA PRO A 154 -2.52 -3.48 -27.84
C PRO A 154 -2.46 -2.05 -27.32
N TRP A 155 -2.90 -1.87 -26.08
CA TRP A 155 -2.65 -0.60 -25.41
C TRP A 155 -1.13 -0.42 -25.27
N PRO A 156 -0.63 0.83 -25.30
CA PRO A 156 0.80 1.06 -25.11
C PRO A 156 1.23 0.54 -23.73
N PRO A 157 2.53 0.25 -23.56
CA PRO A 157 3.09 0.00 -22.24
C PRO A 157 2.79 1.13 -21.25
N ILE A 158 2.65 0.79 -19.97
CA ILE A 158 2.67 1.79 -18.89
C ILE A 158 4.11 2.28 -18.75
N ALA A 159 4.33 3.58 -18.92
CA ALA A 159 5.67 4.13 -19.03
C ALA A 159 6.39 4.12 -17.69
N LEU A 160 7.71 3.89 -17.69
CA LEU A 160 8.53 4.13 -16.51
C LEU A 160 8.62 5.65 -16.27
N GLN A 161 8.36 6.10 -15.05
CA GLN A 161 8.46 7.52 -14.73
C GLN A 161 9.93 7.93 -14.61
N ASN A 162 10.45 8.69 -15.59
CA ASN A 162 11.74 9.41 -15.58
C ASN A 162 12.87 8.79 -14.73
N GLY A 163 13.31 7.57 -15.08
CA GLY A 163 14.45 6.92 -14.42
C GLY A 163 14.17 6.33 -13.04
N GLN A 164 12.91 6.18 -12.64
CA GLN A 164 12.52 5.58 -11.35
C GLN A 164 12.47 4.05 -11.41
N ALA A 165 13.59 3.46 -11.81
CA ALA A 165 13.88 2.04 -11.63
C ALA A 165 15.06 1.95 -10.65
N ILE A 166 14.77 1.59 -9.41
CA ILE A 166 15.74 1.63 -8.30
C ILE A 166 15.92 0.22 -7.76
N LEU A 167 17.18 -0.17 -7.57
CA LEU A 167 17.57 -1.37 -6.86
C LEU A 167 18.00 -0.98 -5.45
N TYR A 168 17.38 -1.59 -4.45
CA TYR A 168 17.69 -1.39 -3.04
C TYR A 168 18.37 -2.63 -2.45
N ASP A 169 19.13 -2.44 -1.37
CA ASP A 169 19.51 -3.51 -0.47
C ASP A 169 18.36 -3.90 0.47
N SER A 170 18.56 -4.94 1.29
CA SER A 170 17.57 -5.41 2.28
C SER A 170 17.28 -4.41 3.41
N SER A 171 18.04 -3.32 3.50
CA SER A 171 17.78 -2.21 4.43
C SER A 171 17.11 -1.03 3.72
N CYS A 172 16.66 -1.22 2.47
CA CYS A 172 16.03 -0.21 1.64
C CYS A 172 16.89 1.02 1.33
N ASN A 173 18.21 0.87 1.38
CA ASN A 173 19.12 1.87 0.81
C ASN A 173 19.33 1.58 -0.67
N LYS A 174 19.55 2.62 -1.48
CA LYS A 174 19.92 2.43 -2.89
C LYS A 174 21.19 1.59 -2.97
N SER A 175 21.10 0.47 -3.67
CA SER A 175 22.20 -0.47 -3.75
C SER A 175 23.35 0.13 -4.55
N PRO A 176 24.60 0.10 -4.03
CA PRO A 176 25.77 0.52 -4.80
C PRO A 176 26.05 -0.43 -5.98
N ALA A 177 25.44 -1.62 -5.98
CA ALA A 177 25.58 -2.59 -7.07
C ALA A 177 24.72 -2.24 -8.29
N GLN A 178 23.81 -1.26 -8.19
CA GLN A 178 23.04 -0.80 -9.34
C GLN A 178 23.95 -0.12 -10.36
N GLY A 179 24.13 -0.78 -11.51
CA GLY A 179 24.82 -0.24 -12.67
C GLY A 179 23.88 0.47 -13.63
N ALA A 180 24.22 0.36 -14.93
CA ALA A 180 23.44 0.99 -15.99
C ALA A 180 21.97 0.53 -15.96
N THR A 181 21.06 1.49 -16.11
CA THR A 181 19.63 1.26 -16.18
C THR A 181 19.09 1.79 -17.50
N SER A 182 18.24 1.02 -18.17
CA SER A 182 17.61 1.42 -19.44
C SER A 182 16.13 1.08 -19.46
N TYR A 183 15.37 1.79 -20.28
CA TYR A 183 13.95 1.56 -20.51
C TYR A 183 13.68 1.52 -22.02
N ASP A 184 13.06 0.45 -22.48
CA ASP A 184 12.58 0.32 -23.86
C ASP A 184 11.09 0.71 -23.91
N SER A 185 10.77 1.85 -24.53
CA SER A 185 9.40 2.35 -24.63
C SER A 185 8.49 1.54 -25.55
N ALA A 186 9.06 0.72 -26.46
CA ALA A 186 8.26 -0.10 -27.36
C ALA A 186 7.71 -1.34 -26.64
N THR A 187 8.54 -1.97 -25.80
CA THR A 187 8.15 -3.17 -25.03
C THR A 187 7.75 -2.85 -23.60
N GLY A 188 8.07 -1.64 -23.11
CA GLY A 188 7.90 -1.25 -21.72
C GLY A 188 8.88 -1.92 -20.76
N THR A 189 9.94 -2.54 -21.28
CA THR A 189 10.90 -3.32 -20.50
C THR A 189 11.89 -2.40 -19.78
N VAL A 190 12.01 -2.57 -18.48
CA VAL A 190 13.09 -1.99 -17.67
C VAL A 190 14.24 -2.99 -17.62
N THR A 191 15.47 -2.53 -17.77
CA THR A 191 16.68 -3.35 -17.61
C THR A 191 17.61 -2.67 -16.60
N ILE A 192 18.07 -3.43 -15.61
CA ILE A 192 19.05 -2.99 -14.61
C ILE A 192 20.24 -3.94 -14.68
N GLN A 193 21.42 -3.39 -14.98
CA GLN A 193 22.69 -4.11 -14.86
C GLN A 193 23.13 -4.09 -13.40
N VAL A 194 23.45 -5.25 -12.83
CA VAL A 194 23.94 -5.35 -11.45
C VAL A 194 25.41 -5.73 -11.47
N ASN A 195 26.24 -5.02 -10.71
CA ASN A 195 27.68 -5.27 -10.62
C ASN A 195 28.17 -5.13 -9.18
N GLY A 196 28.91 -6.13 -8.69
CA GLY A 196 29.46 -6.12 -7.34
C GLY A 196 28.43 -6.42 -6.24
N ALA A 197 27.34 -7.11 -6.56
CA ALA A 197 26.44 -7.64 -5.54
C ALA A 197 27.11 -8.77 -4.75
N THR A 198 26.74 -8.95 -3.48
CA THR A 198 27.14 -10.14 -2.73
C THR A 198 26.22 -11.30 -3.15
N PRO A 199 26.74 -12.43 -3.67
CA PRO A 199 25.92 -13.59 -4.00
C PRO A 199 25.12 -14.05 -2.76
N GLY A 200 23.83 -14.31 -2.94
CA GLY A 200 22.91 -14.65 -1.86
C GLY A 200 22.29 -13.47 -1.13
N ALA A 201 22.70 -12.22 -1.41
CA ALA A 201 22.06 -11.06 -0.82
C ALA A 201 20.63 -10.87 -1.35
N ALA A 202 19.70 -10.55 -0.45
CA ALA A 202 18.37 -10.09 -0.80
C ALA A 202 18.45 -8.66 -1.34
N MET A 203 17.74 -8.41 -2.44
CA MET A 203 17.67 -7.11 -3.10
C MET A 203 16.23 -6.82 -3.49
N VAL A 204 15.87 -5.55 -3.52
CA VAL A 204 14.51 -5.09 -3.85
C VAL A 204 14.54 -4.23 -5.09
N ILE A 205 13.73 -4.56 -6.08
CA ILE A 205 13.49 -3.71 -7.24
C ILE A 205 12.27 -2.85 -6.94
N GLY A 206 12.37 -1.54 -7.13
CA GLY A 206 11.25 -0.62 -7.09
C GLY A 206 11.17 0.16 -8.39
N ASN A 207 10.21 -0.21 -9.24
CA ASN A 207 9.92 0.49 -10.48
C ASN A 207 8.67 1.36 -10.30
N LYS A 208 8.75 2.64 -10.65
CA LYS A 208 7.59 3.55 -10.62
C LYS A 208 7.07 3.78 -12.02
N TYR A 209 5.81 3.42 -12.24
CA TYR A 209 5.14 3.49 -13.53
C TYR A 209 4.12 4.62 -13.55
N ASP A 210 3.97 5.26 -14.72
CA ASP A 210 3.06 6.37 -14.99
C ASP A 210 1.87 5.88 -15.83
N THR A 211 0.72 5.73 -15.19
CA THR A 211 -0.51 5.24 -15.84
C THR A 211 -1.06 6.22 -16.86
N THR A 212 -0.63 7.49 -16.83
CA THR A 212 -1.09 8.48 -17.81
C THR A 212 -0.52 8.20 -19.21
N SER A 213 0.50 7.36 -19.35
CA SER A 213 1.05 6.97 -20.65
C SER A 213 0.07 6.22 -21.55
N VAL A 214 -1.01 5.66 -20.98
CA VAL A 214 -2.07 5.00 -21.76
C VAL A 214 -3.18 5.96 -22.19
N VAL A 215 -3.14 7.24 -21.78
CA VAL A 215 -4.09 8.26 -22.25
C VAL A 215 -3.97 8.39 -23.78
N GLY A 216 -5.11 8.36 -24.48
CA GLY A 216 -5.17 8.29 -25.94
C GLY A 216 -5.22 6.88 -26.53
N ALA A 217 -5.06 5.82 -25.72
CA ALA A 217 -5.31 4.44 -26.12
C ALA A 217 -6.79 4.21 -26.48
N ASN A 218 -7.08 3.11 -27.17
CA ASN A 218 -8.43 2.77 -27.62
C ASN A 218 -9.31 2.35 -26.43
N GLY A 219 -10.22 3.23 -26.00
CA GLY A 219 -11.18 2.98 -24.93
C GLY A 219 -12.56 2.52 -25.42
N SER A 220 -12.71 2.23 -26.72
CA SER A 220 -13.98 1.74 -27.28
C SER A 220 -14.42 0.45 -26.58
N GLY A 221 -15.70 0.36 -26.24
CA GLY A 221 -16.24 -0.80 -25.51
C GLY A 221 -15.87 -0.86 -24.02
N LYS A 222 -15.09 0.11 -23.51
CA LYS A 222 -14.70 0.20 -22.09
C LYS A 222 -14.14 -1.14 -21.55
N PRO A 223 -13.09 -1.72 -22.16
CA PRO A 223 -12.56 -3.01 -21.73
C PRO A 223 -11.83 -2.92 -20.38
N THR A 224 -11.84 -3.98 -19.59
CA THR A 224 -10.82 -4.15 -18.55
C THR A 224 -9.54 -4.66 -19.20
N VAL A 225 -8.41 -3.98 -18.98
CA VAL A 225 -7.10 -4.35 -19.54
C VAL A 225 -6.16 -4.72 -18.41
N ARG A 226 -5.65 -5.95 -18.40
CA ARG A 226 -4.67 -6.42 -17.42
C ARG A 226 -3.27 -6.14 -17.91
N TYR A 227 -2.45 -5.51 -17.08
CA TYR A 227 -1.02 -5.35 -17.29
C TYR A 227 -0.25 -6.28 -16.34
N THR A 228 0.58 -7.15 -16.89
CA THR A 228 1.41 -8.09 -16.12
C THR A 228 2.86 -7.64 -16.17
N TYR A 229 3.52 -7.65 -15.00
CA TYR A 229 4.94 -7.34 -14.82
C TYR A 229 5.67 -8.60 -14.36
N GLN A 230 6.81 -8.90 -14.98
CA GLN A 230 7.62 -10.06 -14.61
C GLN A 230 9.03 -9.62 -14.28
N THR A 231 9.46 -9.83 -13.05
CA THR A 231 10.89 -9.69 -12.72
C THR A 231 11.63 -10.92 -13.22
N LYS A 232 12.67 -10.68 -14.00
CA LYS A 232 13.55 -11.72 -14.52
C LYS A 232 14.99 -11.44 -14.12
N VAL A 233 15.68 -12.47 -13.66
CA VAL A 233 17.12 -12.48 -13.35
C VAL A 233 17.82 -13.38 -14.36
N ASP A 234 18.72 -12.81 -15.16
CA ASP A 234 19.39 -13.49 -16.29
C ASP A 234 18.40 -14.24 -17.20
N GLY A 235 17.25 -13.61 -17.46
CA GLY A 235 16.18 -14.14 -18.30
C GLY A 235 15.19 -15.09 -17.61
N THR A 236 15.47 -15.54 -16.38
CA THR A 236 14.59 -16.43 -15.61
C THR A 236 13.58 -15.62 -14.80
N VAL A 237 12.28 -15.91 -14.93
CA VAL A 237 11.24 -15.25 -14.13
C VAL A 237 11.38 -15.67 -12.67
N THR A 238 11.57 -14.69 -11.79
CA THR A 238 11.66 -14.91 -10.33
C THR A 238 10.44 -14.38 -9.59
N ALA A 239 9.71 -13.44 -10.21
CA ALA A 239 8.60 -12.75 -9.59
C ALA A 239 7.62 -12.27 -10.67
N SER A 240 6.32 -12.24 -10.38
CA SER A 240 5.30 -11.75 -11.32
C SER A 240 4.12 -11.17 -10.57
N ASP A 241 3.60 -10.05 -11.05
CA ASP A 241 2.38 -9.43 -10.51
C ASP A 241 1.59 -8.72 -11.62
N PHE A 242 0.37 -8.27 -11.35
CA PHE A 242 -0.47 -7.60 -12.33
C PHE A 242 -1.36 -6.51 -11.73
N ILE A 243 -1.71 -5.53 -12.55
CA ILE A 243 -2.72 -4.50 -12.25
C ILE A 243 -3.77 -4.47 -13.35
N ASP A 244 -5.03 -4.35 -12.96
CA ASP A 244 -6.14 -4.18 -13.90
C ASP A 244 -6.47 -2.70 -14.11
N LEU A 245 -6.46 -2.24 -15.36
CA LEU A 245 -7.05 -0.97 -15.75
C LEU A 245 -8.53 -1.19 -16.03
N VAL A 246 -9.38 -0.66 -15.15
CA VAL A 246 -10.83 -0.89 -15.15
C VAL A 246 -11.56 0.41 -15.53
N PRO A 247 -12.58 0.37 -16.41
CA PRO A 247 -13.36 1.55 -16.71
C PRO A 247 -14.13 2.02 -15.48
N LYS A 248 -14.09 3.32 -15.20
CA LYS A 248 -14.95 3.94 -14.20
C LYS A 248 -16.41 3.80 -14.66
N LYS A 249 -17.26 3.27 -13.77
CA LYS A 249 -18.71 3.16 -14.00
C LYS A 249 -19.33 4.54 -14.21
#